data_AF-A0A8T3VGM5-F1
#
_entry.id   AF-A0A8T3VGM5-F1
#
_cell.length_a   1.000
_cell.length_b   1.000
_cell.length_c   1.000
_cell.angle_alpha   90.00
_cell.angle_beta   90.00
_cell.angle_gamma   90.00
#
_symmetry.space_group_name_H-M   'P 1'
#
loop_
_entity.id
_entity.type
_entity.pdbx_description
1 polymer ?
#
loop_
_entity_poly.entity_id
_entity_poly.type
_entity_poly.pdbx_seq_one_letter_code
_entity_poly.pdbx_strand_id
1 'polypeptide(L)'
;MELKYNISQLGMINAYLFGNAEKCYEFLENKKYIKKLEEMNQLGVIQNTTIKTSHKRMEYVVLQLFILNLLKGRPLNFDSKSRKEKYNLGLSNTNKIGKFTVSGMDLISIWILLFNSGHLMGTFASEKGLLKSIKNNSALYEIFENNMPNELKPLFKRSIDNNEVYHLHKLLIIFSLNIHYKQARKQKNKEFIKFLINCCQEYVLNRDKRKIKLILIFNKIRQISYLFLDSQYSAFPINFSITPILLNLDEYINEILSNSSYFNKTLNSLDSLLAHNIYYSKESIEEFNLHSYNYYKKFVNKNFTENELKNMIISAENTKFTKETKNDSLHIFLDFNGFLEIFYEEKINTDLELQLNKLLPENCLLSIENNLRFDFIVINIIFISGNTLNHLITISKFTKELVKIKNEFIEYHIPPSRETETHDTIKEMVYYEVNRGFSNAFKEILLFILNNITENYYFKFVDKYDNIEIISPINKNHIEETFKNMFNRKMNSSVKYEKLFLESLSKKLIYPSSTMLISLSSIKGYTKTKDDLKVEIDGLIFQYKENKLHLYFIEAKNQSKHADNDAEKALEEKFNKLNLKYSFKEYKKLDNFKGKYCHLII
;
A
#
# COMPACT_ATOMS: atom_id res chain seq x y z
N MET A 1 4.55 1.75 38.39
CA MET A 1 4.53 3.09 37.76
C MET A 1 3.17 3.39 37.12
N GLU A 2 2.71 4.63 37.20
CA GLU A 2 1.48 5.14 36.54
C GLU A 2 1.86 6.09 35.40
N LEU A 3 1.20 5.95 34.24
CA LEU A 3 1.32 6.79 33.06
C LEU A 3 -0.03 7.45 32.81
N LYS A 4 -0.10 8.78 32.91
CA LYS A 4 -1.33 9.56 32.67
C LYS A 4 -1.25 10.23 31.31
N TYR A 5 -2.30 10.10 30.51
CA TYR A 5 -2.35 10.72 29.19
C TYR A 5 -3.78 11.15 28.86
N ASN A 6 -3.93 12.31 28.24
CA ASN A 6 -5.23 12.76 27.74
C ASN A 6 -5.39 12.30 26.29
N ILE A 7 -6.34 11.39 26.04
CA ILE A 7 -6.64 10.92 24.68
C ILE A 7 -7.99 11.49 24.26
N SER A 8 -8.06 12.06 23.06
CA SER A 8 -9.30 12.60 22.51
C SER A 8 -10.43 11.55 22.59
N GLN A 9 -11.63 11.98 22.99
CA GLN A 9 -12.83 11.15 23.23
C GLN A 9 -12.78 10.17 24.40
N LEU A 10 -11.61 9.81 24.93
CA LEU A 10 -11.48 9.02 26.16
C LEU A 10 -11.22 9.89 27.40
N GLY A 11 -10.78 11.13 27.20
CA GLY A 11 -10.35 12.01 28.28
C GLY A 11 -9.05 11.54 28.92
N MET A 12 -8.89 11.82 30.21
CA MET A 12 -7.71 11.40 30.97
C MET A 12 -7.77 9.89 31.24
N ILE A 13 -6.84 9.14 30.67
CA ILE A 13 -6.65 7.72 30.95
C ILE A 13 -5.37 7.51 31.77
N ASN A 14 -5.39 6.48 32.62
CA ASN A 14 -4.21 6.07 33.39
C ASN A 14 -3.86 4.63 33.03
N ALA A 15 -2.65 4.43 32.53
CA ALA A 15 -2.07 3.11 32.33
C ALA A 15 -1.04 2.80 33.43
N TYR A 16 -0.90 1.53 33.77
CA TYR A 16 0.00 1.08 34.82
C TYR A 16 0.94 -0.01 34.34
N LEU A 17 2.19 0.14 34.77
CA LEU A 17 3.27 -0.80 34.55
C LEU A 17 3.72 -1.39 35.88
N PHE A 18 4.04 -2.69 35.87
CA PHE A 18 4.44 -3.47 37.04
C PHE A 18 5.74 -4.23 36.78
N GLY A 19 6.39 -4.63 37.87
CA GLY A 19 7.45 -5.64 37.87
C GLY A 19 8.56 -5.34 36.87
N ASN A 20 8.75 -6.24 35.90
CA ASN A 20 9.81 -6.08 34.89
C ASN A 20 9.44 -5.09 33.77
N ALA A 21 8.15 -4.78 33.57
CA ALA A 21 7.72 -3.80 32.59
C ALA A 21 8.01 -2.36 33.04
N GLU A 22 7.88 -2.08 34.34
CA GLU A 22 8.31 -0.82 34.95
C GLU A 22 9.82 -0.59 34.77
N LYS A 23 10.64 -1.59 35.10
CA LYS A 23 12.10 -1.54 34.86
C LYS A 23 12.45 -1.38 33.37
N CYS A 24 11.64 -1.97 32.48
CA CYS A 24 11.82 -1.80 31.04
C CYS A 24 11.57 -0.35 30.62
N TYR A 25 10.50 0.28 31.13
CA TYR A 25 10.24 1.69 30.89
C TYR A 25 11.37 2.58 31.41
N GLU A 26 11.80 2.40 32.67
CA GLU A 26 12.92 3.15 33.24
C GLU A 26 14.19 3.01 32.41
N PHE A 27 14.48 1.80 31.91
CA PHE A 27 15.61 1.58 31.01
C PHE A 27 15.46 2.40 29.71
N LEU A 28 14.29 2.34 29.07
CA LEU A 28 14.01 3.04 27.82
C LEU A 28 14.06 4.56 27.99
N GLU A 29 13.53 5.07 29.10
CA GLU A 29 13.54 6.49 29.46
C GLU A 29 14.97 6.99 29.66
N ASN A 30 15.76 6.28 30.46
CA ASN A 30 17.18 6.57 30.68
C ASN A 30 18.01 6.53 29.39
N LYS A 31 17.57 5.77 28.39
CA LYS A 31 18.19 5.68 27.06
C LYS A 31 17.55 6.60 26.01
N LYS A 32 16.64 7.49 26.42
CA LYS A 32 15.93 8.48 25.58
C LYS A 32 14.97 7.90 24.53
N TYR A 33 14.63 6.61 24.62
CA TYR A 33 13.61 6.01 23.73
C TYR A 33 12.22 6.58 24.02
N ILE A 34 11.86 6.81 25.28
CA ILE A 34 10.56 7.38 25.64
C ILE A 34 10.40 8.79 25.06
N LYS A 35 11.40 9.66 25.25
CA LYS A 35 11.44 10.99 24.63
C LYS A 35 11.23 10.94 23.11
N LYS A 36 11.85 9.97 22.43
CA LYS A 36 11.64 9.75 20.99
C LYS A 36 10.17 9.42 20.68
N LEU A 37 9.51 8.57 21.47
CA LEU A 37 8.10 8.21 21.27
C LEU A 37 7.15 9.39 21.51
N GLU A 38 7.48 10.31 22.42
CA GLU A 38 6.72 11.54 22.67
C GLU A 38 6.82 12.53 21.51
N GLU A 39 7.97 12.59 20.85
CA GLU A 39 8.20 13.50 19.72
C GLU A 39 7.72 12.92 18.38
N MET A 40 7.73 11.59 18.23
CA MET A 40 7.39 10.86 17.01
C MET A 40 5.88 10.85 16.75
N ASN A 41 5.48 11.18 15.52
CA ASN A 41 4.09 11.02 15.09
C ASN A 41 3.79 9.55 14.76
N GLN A 42 2.62 9.06 15.14
CA GLN A 42 2.26 7.64 14.99
C GLN A 42 2.39 7.15 13.55
N LEU A 43 1.88 7.95 12.61
CA LEU A 43 1.83 7.64 11.18
C LEU A 43 3.02 8.23 10.41
N GLY A 44 4.06 8.65 11.13
CA GLY A 44 5.33 9.07 10.55
C GLY A 44 5.19 10.19 9.53
N VAL A 45 5.49 9.90 8.27
CA VAL A 45 5.53 10.87 7.17
C VAL A 45 4.15 11.26 6.66
N ILE A 46 3.12 10.44 6.92
CA ILE A 46 1.73 10.72 6.49
C ILE A 46 1.22 12.06 7.06
N GLN A 47 1.75 12.51 8.21
CA GLN A 47 1.46 13.82 8.78
C GLN A 47 1.75 14.99 7.81
N ASN A 48 2.66 14.81 6.85
CA ASN A 48 3.09 15.85 5.90
C ASN A 48 2.09 16.03 4.75
N THR A 49 1.12 15.12 4.62
CA THR A 49 0.10 15.11 3.58
C THR A 49 -1.10 15.99 3.96
N THR A 50 -2.09 16.07 3.07
CA THR A 50 -3.38 16.73 3.31
C THR A 50 -4.24 16.01 4.34
N ILE A 51 -4.01 14.70 4.57
CA ILE A 51 -4.76 13.88 5.53
C ILE A 51 -4.47 14.29 6.97
N LYS A 52 -3.30 14.92 7.21
CA LYS A 52 -2.84 15.53 8.48
C LYS A 52 -3.20 14.72 9.72
N THR A 53 -2.25 13.91 10.18
CA THR A 53 -2.42 13.13 11.41
C THR A 53 -1.55 13.71 12.52
N SER A 54 -2.14 13.95 13.70
CA SER A 54 -1.52 14.79 14.74
C SER A 54 -1.12 14.06 16.02
N HIS A 55 -1.52 12.80 16.18
CA HIS A 55 -1.25 12.07 17.42
C HIS A 55 0.13 11.43 17.46
N LYS A 56 0.71 11.38 18.66
CA LYS A 56 2.06 10.90 18.94
C LYS A 56 2.08 9.39 19.14
N ARG A 57 3.24 8.79 18.90
CA ARG A 57 3.49 7.36 19.14
C ARG A 57 3.28 7.01 20.62
N MET A 58 3.58 7.95 21.53
CA MET A 58 3.37 7.74 22.97
C MET A 58 1.88 7.62 23.34
N GLU A 59 0.97 8.34 22.67
CA GLU A 59 -0.49 8.16 22.85
C GLU A 59 -0.91 6.73 22.53
N TYR A 60 -0.41 6.19 21.42
CA TYR A 60 -0.65 4.82 21.01
C TYR A 60 -0.09 3.80 22.02
N VAL A 61 1.11 4.03 22.57
CA VAL A 61 1.70 3.17 23.60
C VAL A 61 0.86 3.18 24.89
N VAL A 62 0.44 4.34 25.36
CA VAL A 62 -0.37 4.44 26.59
C VAL A 62 -1.73 3.80 26.40
N LEU A 63 -2.38 4.01 25.25
CA LEU A 63 -3.66 3.36 24.94
C LEU A 63 -3.56 1.83 24.95
N GLN A 64 -2.50 1.27 24.37
CA GLN A 64 -2.26 -0.18 24.40
C GLN A 64 -2.12 -0.72 25.82
N LEU A 65 -1.35 -0.02 26.66
CA LEU A 65 -1.15 -0.40 28.06
C LEU A 65 -2.46 -0.27 28.87
N PHE A 66 -3.25 0.77 28.60
CA PHE A 66 -4.55 0.98 29.21
C PHE A 66 -5.53 -0.15 28.86
N ILE A 67 -5.67 -0.50 27.58
CA ILE A 67 -6.52 -1.64 27.16
C ILE A 67 -6.04 -2.94 27.81
N LEU A 68 -4.72 -3.18 27.86
CA LEU A 68 -4.17 -4.35 28.56
C LEU A 68 -4.53 -4.38 30.05
N ASN A 69 -4.52 -3.22 30.73
CA ASN A 69 -4.93 -3.10 32.12
C ASN A 69 -6.41 -3.46 32.31
N LEU A 70 -7.28 -3.01 31.40
CA LEU A 70 -8.71 -3.35 31.42
C LEU A 70 -8.92 -4.86 31.20
N LEU A 71 -8.20 -5.46 30.25
CA LEU A 71 -8.21 -6.92 30.00
C LEU A 71 -7.70 -7.74 31.19
N LYS A 72 -6.89 -7.17 32.09
CA LYS A 72 -6.52 -7.84 33.33
C LYS A 72 -7.69 -7.89 34.34
N GLY A 73 -8.71 -7.04 34.15
CA GLY A 73 -9.84 -6.86 35.05
C GLY A 73 -9.71 -5.64 35.96
N ARG A 74 -8.88 -4.65 35.61
CA ARG A 74 -8.87 -3.38 36.36
C ARG A 74 -10.11 -2.58 36.02
N PRO A 75 -10.89 -2.11 37.00
CA PRO A 75 -12.05 -1.26 36.74
C PRO A 75 -11.62 0.07 36.12
N LEU A 76 -12.52 0.67 35.33
CA LEU A 76 -12.38 2.04 34.80
C LEU A 76 -12.26 3.08 35.93
N ASN A 77 -12.86 2.79 37.09
CA ASN A 77 -12.80 3.61 38.30
C ASN A 77 -11.80 3.02 39.30
N PHE A 78 -10.76 3.80 39.56
CA PHE A 78 -9.57 3.49 40.35
C PHE A 78 -9.88 3.20 41.82
N ASP A 79 -9.73 1.93 42.25
CA ASP A 79 -9.33 1.61 43.64
C ASP A 79 -9.03 0.12 43.91
N SER A 80 -9.36 -0.77 42.97
CA SER A 80 -9.13 -2.20 43.19
C SER A 80 -7.67 -2.59 42.99
N LYS A 81 -6.96 -2.86 44.09
CA LYS A 81 -5.67 -3.59 44.13
C LYS A 81 -5.81 -5.08 43.79
N SER A 82 -6.96 -5.54 43.30
CA SER A 82 -7.18 -6.95 42.98
C SER A 82 -6.13 -7.45 41.98
N ARG A 83 -5.31 -8.41 42.42
CA ARG A 83 -4.30 -9.08 41.60
C ARG A 83 -4.90 -10.23 40.78
N LYS A 84 -6.15 -10.63 41.04
CA LYS A 84 -6.81 -11.73 40.35
C LYS A 84 -7.18 -11.32 38.93
N GLU A 85 -6.99 -12.24 37.99
CA GLU A 85 -7.36 -12.04 36.59
C GLU A 85 -8.86 -12.27 36.42
N LYS A 86 -9.56 -11.33 35.77
CA LYS A 86 -11.01 -11.40 35.60
C LYS A 86 -11.44 -12.36 34.49
N TYR A 87 -10.78 -12.34 33.34
CA TYR A 87 -11.24 -13.06 32.14
C TYR A 87 -10.45 -14.34 31.80
N ASN A 88 -9.59 -14.82 32.70
CA ASN A 88 -8.79 -16.05 32.51
C ASN A 88 -8.03 -16.14 31.15
N LEU A 89 -7.47 -15.01 30.71
CA LEU A 89 -6.71 -14.88 29.47
C LEU A 89 -5.27 -15.42 29.61
N GLY A 90 -4.83 -15.71 30.83
CA GLY A 90 -3.46 -16.13 31.14
C GLY A 90 -2.52 -14.95 31.35
N LEU A 91 -3.04 -13.74 31.57
CA LEU A 91 -2.27 -12.54 31.87
C LEU A 91 -1.59 -12.62 33.24
N SER A 92 -2.17 -13.36 34.19
CA SER A 92 -1.54 -13.68 35.47
C SER A 92 -0.60 -14.88 35.41
N ASN A 93 -0.58 -15.64 34.30
CA ASN A 93 0.25 -16.83 34.22
C ASN A 93 1.73 -16.47 34.24
N THR A 94 2.49 -17.30 34.95
CA THR A 94 3.92 -17.12 35.12
C THR A 94 4.67 -17.74 33.94
N ASN A 95 5.53 -16.95 33.29
CA ASN A 95 6.35 -17.33 32.17
C ASN A 95 7.83 -17.25 32.57
N LYS A 96 8.62 -18.25 32.16
CA LYS A 96 10.06 -18.26 32.37
C LYS A 96 10.76 -17.75 31.12
N ILE A 97 11.59 -16.71 31.27
CA ILE A 97 12.40 -16.12 30.20
C ILE A 97 13.85 -16.07 30.70
N GLY A 98 14.63 -17.08 30.32
CA GLY A 98 15.95 -17.31 30.90
C GLY A 98 15.87 -17.53 32.43
N LYS A 99 16.53 -16.66 33.20
CA LYS A 99 16.51 -16.68 34.67
C LYS A 99 15.33 -15.91 35.28
N PHE A 100 14.61 -15.14 34.47
CA PHE A 100 13.54 -14.26 34.95
C PHE A 100 12.20 -14.95 34.89
N THR A 101 11.38 -14.61 35.87
CA THR A 101 9.99 -15.04 35.97
C THR A 101 9.12 -13.80 35.74
N VAL A 102 8.20 -13.88 34.78
CA VAL A 102 7.43 -12.72 34.30
C VAL A 102 5.98 -13.11 34.07
N SER A 103 5.03 -12.26 34.45
CA SER A 103 3.61 -12.50 34.17
C SER A 103 3.30 -12.31 32.67
N GLY A 104 2.21 -12.88 32.17
CA GLY A 104 1.76 -12.64 30.80
C GLY A 104 1.50 -11.16 30.51
N MET A 105 0.93 -10.44 31.48
CA MET A 105 0.71 -8.99 31.43
C MET A 105 2.03 -8.20 31.33
N ASP A 106 3.01 -8.54 32.17
CA ASP A 106 4.33 -7.88 32.12
C ASP A 106 5.02 -8.14 30.78
N LEU A 107 4.92 -9.36 30.26
CA LEU A 107 5.52 -9.73 28.98
C LEU A 107 4.92 -8.94 27.81
N ILE A 108 3.59 -8.83 27.74
CA ILE A 108 2.91 -8.01 26.72
C ILE A 108 3.27 -6.53 26.88
N SER A 109 3.34 -6.03 28.12
CA SER A 109 3.74 -4.64 28.40
C SER A 109 5.17 -4.35 27.92
N ILE A 110 6.09 -5.29 28.13
CA ILE A 110 7.46 -5.22 27.61
C ILE A 110 7.46 -5.20 26.07
N TRP A 111 6.65 -6.05 25.42
CA TRP A 111 6.53 -6.02 23.95
C TRP A 111 5.96 -4.70 23.42
N ILE A 112 4.95 -4.12 24.08
CA ILE A 112 4.40 -2.80 23.75
C ILE A 112 5.51 -1.75 23.79
N LEU A 113 6.28 -1.70 24.87
CA LEU A 113 7.34 -0.71 25.05
C LEU A 113 8.49 -0.90 24.06
N LEU A 114 9.02 -2.12 23.94
CA LEU A 114 10.19 -2.41 23.10
C LEU A 114 9.90 -2.27 21.61
N PHE A 115 8.78 -2.82 21.11
CA PHE A 115 8.51 -2.77 19.67
C PHE A 115 8.13 -1.38 19.21
N ASN A 116 7.44 -0.57 20.02
CA ASN A 116 7.25 0.84 19.66
C ASN A 116 8.58 1.62 19.69
N SER A 117 9.45 1.33 20.65
CA SER A 117 10.79 1.96 20.75
C SER A 117 11.72 1.62 19.58
N GLY A 118 11.45 0.55 18.84
CA GLY A 118 12.24 0.13 17.68
C GLY A 118 12.00 0.94 16.41
N HIS A 119 10.88 1.68 16.32
CA HIS A 119 10.57 2.47 15.12
C HIS A 119 11.54 3.63 14.93
N LEU A 120 11.84 3.96 13.67
CA LEU A 120 12.61 5.15 13.32
C LEU A 120 11.72 6.39 13.25
N MET A 121 12.30 7.59 13.38
CA MET A 121 11.59 8.82 13.00
C MET A 121 11.22 8.74 11.51
N GLY A 122 9.96 9.03 11.16
CA GLY A 122 9.39 8.73 9.83
C GLY A 122 8.79 7.32 9.70
N THR A 123 8.94 6.45 10.71
CA THR A 123 8.33 5.12 10.83
C THR A 123 8.66 4.20 9.64
N PHE A 124 7.66 3.53 9.04
CA PHE A 124 7.83 2.56 7.97
C PHE A 124 8.54 3.13 6.73
N ALA A 125 8.39 4.43 6.42
CA ALA A 125 9.08 5.06 5.29
C ALA A 125 10.60 5.08 5.49
N SER A 126 11.05 5.51 6.68
CA SER A 126 12.46 5.47 7.06
C SER A 126 12.99 4.05 7.16
N GLU A 127 12.18 3.14 7.69
CA GLU A 127 12.52 1.72 7.80
C GLU A 127 12.70 1.09 6.41
N LYS A 128 11.82 1.38 5.44
CA LYS A 128 11.99 0.94 4.04
C LYS A 128 13.28 1.48 3.43
N GLY A 129 13.56 2.76 3.62
CA GLY A 129 14.82 3.36 3.16
C GLY A 129 16.06 2.70 3.77
N LEU A 130 16.06 2.48 5.10
CA LEU A 130 17.14 1.79 5.80
C LEU A 130 17.29 0.34 5.32
N LEU A 131 16.19 -0.38 5.13
CA LEU A 131 16.19 -1.76 4.65
C LEU A 131 16.86 -1.87 3.28
N LYS A 132 16.49 -0.97 2.35
CA LYS A 132 17.14 -0.85 1.04
C LYS A 132 18.62 -0.53 1.18
N SER A 133 19.01 0.34 2.11
CA SER A 133 20.42 0.65 2.33
C SER A 133 21.20 -0.54 2.88
N ILE A 134 20.63 -1.29 3.84
CA ILE A 134 21.24 -2.52 4.38
C ILE A 134 21.44 -3.54 3.25
N LYS A 135 20.44 -3.74 2.39
CA LYS A 135 20.51 -4.69 1.26
C LYS A 135 21.60 -4.34 0.25
N ASN A 136 21.85 -3.05 0.03
CA ASN A 136 22.78 -2.56 -1.00
C ASN A 136 24.14 -2.08 -0.47
N ASN A 137 24.41 -2.20 0.84
CA ASN A 137 25.68 -1.82 1.44
C ASN A 137 26.17 -2.96 2.35
N SER A 138 27.17 -3.70 1.89
CA SER A 138 27.72 -4.87 2.59
C SER A 138 28.28 -4.53 3.97
N ALA A 139 28.98 -3.40 4.12
CA ALA A 139 29.51 -2.96 5.41
C ALA A 139 28.38 -2.67 6.41
N LEU A 140 27.29 -2.03 5.95
CA LEU A 140 26.11 -1.79 6.78
C LEU A 140 25.42 -3.11 7.16
N TYR A 141 25.26 -4.03 6.21
CA TYR A 141 24.72 -5.38 6.46
C TYR A 141 25.53 -6.11 7.53
N GLU A 142 26.86 -6.15 7.40
CA GLU A 142 27.75 -6.81 8.36
C GLU A 142 27.63 -6.22 9.76
N ILE A 143 27.49 -4.90 9.90
CA ILE A 143 27.30 -4.26 11.21
C ILE A 143 25.99 -4.75 11.87
N PHE A 144 24.89 -4.79 11.12
CA PHE A 144 23.63 -5.28 11.65
C PHE A 144 23.72 -6.78 11.98
N GLU A 145 24.21 -7.60 11.06
CA GLU A 145 24.32 -9.06 11.24
C GLU A 145 25.21 -9.42 12.44
N ASN A 146 26.37 -8.78 12.60
CA ASN A 146 27.29 -8.99 13.73
C ASN A 146 26.72 -8.56 15.09
N ASN A 147 25.66 -7.76 15.06
CA ASN A 147 24.94 -7.31 16.25
C ASN A 147 23.59 -8.01 16.44
N MET A 148 23.21 -8.94 15.56
CA MET A 148 22.06 -9.81 15.78
C MET A 148 22.45 -11.03 16.61
N PRO A 149 21.57 -11.48 17.54
CA PRO A 149 21.70 -12.80 18.14
C PRO A 149 21.75 -13.90 17.07
N ASN A 150 22.56 -14.95 17.29
CA ASN A 150 22.77 -16.01 16.31
C ASN A 150 21.45 -16.66 15.86
N GLU A 151 20.50 -16.84 16.77
CA GLU A 151 19.19 -17.44 16.47
C GLU A 151 18.32 -16.56 15.57
N LEU A 152 18.61 -15.27 15.48
CA LEU A 152 17.87 -14.29 14.67
C LEU A 152 18.57 -13.93 13.36
N LYS A 153 19.85 -14.29 13.16
CA LYS A 153 20.56 -14.02 11.90
C LYS A 153 19.83 -14.57 10.65
N PRO A 154 19.29 -15.80 10.65
CA PRO A 154 18.56 -16.31 9.48
C PRO A 154 17.29 -15.50 9.20
N LEU A 155 16.58 -15.09 10.26
CA LEU A 155 15.39 -14.26 10.11
C LEU A 155 15.74 -12.85 9.63
N PHE A 156 16.78 -12.24 10.18
CA PHE A 156 17.28 -10.95 9.73
C PHE A 156 17.62 -10.98 8.25
N LYS A 157 18.41 -11.96 7.81
CA LYS A 157 18.74 -12.16 6.40
C LYS A 157 17.49 -12.27 5.53
N ARG A 158 16.55 -13.15 5.90
CA ARG A 158 15.27 -13.29 5.21
C ARG A 158 14.51 -11.96 5.12
N SER A 159 14.43 -11.20 6.21
CA SER A 159 13.73 -9.91 6.22
C SER A 159 14.41 -8.87 5.30
N ILE A 160 15.75 -8.90 5.16
CA ILE A 160 16.47 -8.07 4.18
C ILE A 160 16.18 -8.55 2.76
N ASP A 161 16.32 -9.84 2.49
CA ASP A 161 16.17 -10.43 1.15
C ASP A 161 14.75 -10.18 0.60
N ASN A 162 13.74 -10.40 1.44
CA ASN A 162 12.31 -10.28 1.10
C ASN A 162 11.73 -8.87 1.32
N ASN A 163 12.54 -7.89 1.73
CA ASN A 163 12.09 -6.53 2.04
C ASN A 163 10.94 -6.45 3.07
N GLU A 164 11.00 -7.21 4.17
CA GLU A 164 9.94 -7.28 5.20
C GLU A 164 9.91 -6.03 6.12
N VAL A 165 9.53 -4.86 5.57
CA VAL A 165 9.54 -3.55 6.27
C VAL A 165 8.75 -3.59 7.59
N TYR A 166 7.57 -4.23 7.60
CA TYR A 166 6.67 -4.26 8.76
C TYR A 166 7.24 -4.99 9.99
N HIS A 167 8.34 -5.73 9.85
CA HIS A 167 9.02 -6.42 10.94
C HIS A 167 10.33 -5.75 11.37
N LEU A 168 10.84 -4.81 10.59
CA LEU A 168 12.19 -4.25 10.78
C LEU A 168 12.35 -3.58 12.15
N HIS A 169 11.40 -2.77 12.61
CA HIS A 169 11.45 -2.13 13.93
C HIS A 169 11.70 -3.11 15.09
N LYS A 170 11.18 -4.35 15.00
CA LYS A 170 11.41 -5.39 16.01
C LYS A 170 12.87 -5.84 16.03
N LEU A 171 13.50 -5.92 14.87
CA LEU A 171 14.92 -6.23 14.73
C LEU A 171 15.80 -5.05 15.15
N LEU A 172 15.40 -3.81 14.83
CA LEU A 172 16.13 -2.59 15.21
C LEU A 172 16.24 -2.41 16.73
N ILE A 173 15.18 -2.71 17.49
CA ILE A 173 15.27 -2.66 18.96
C ILE A 173 16.19 -3.76 19.49
N ILE A 174 16.17 -4.97 18.92
CA ILE A 174 17.05 -6.07 19.32
C ILE A 174 18.52 -5.72 19.05
N PHE A 175 18.82 -5.20 17.86
CA PHE A 175 20.14 -4.67 17.50
C PHE A 175 20.62 -3.65 18.54
N SER A 176 19.78 -2.67 18.87
CA SER A 176 20.13 -1.61 19.82
C SER A 176 20.34 -2.14 21.23
N LEU A 177 19.49 -3.07 21.69
CA LEU A 177 19.64 -3.75 22.97
C LEU A 177 20.95 -4.54 23.04
N ASN A 178 21.36 -5.20 21.95
CA ASN A 178 22.62 -5.95 21.93
C ASN A 178 23.85 -5.02 22.04
N ILE A 179 23.81 -3.85 21.39
CA ILE A 179 24.87 -2.85 21.58
C ILE A 179 24.88 -2.35 23.03
N HIS A 180 23.72 -2.08 23.63
CA HIS A 180 23.65 -1.72 25.06
C HIS A 180 24.15 -2.83 25.97
N TYR A 181 23.91 -4.10 25.64
CA TYR A 181 24.44 -5.25 26.37
C TYR A 181 25.97 -5.29 26.33
N LYS A 182 26.58 -5.12 25.15
CA LYS A 182 28.04 -5.03 24.99
C LYS A 182 28.64 -3.87 25.80
N GLN A 183 27.94 -2.74 25.87
CA GLN A 183 28.39 -1.51 26.56
C GLN A 183 28.12 -1.49 28.07
N ALA A 184 27.25 -2.35 28.58
CA ALA A 184 26.91 -2.37 30.00
C ALA A 184 28.11 -2.82 30.85
N ARG A 185 28.51 -1.98 31.82
CA ARG A 185 29.62 -2.32 32.73
C ARG A 185 29.19 -3.23 33.89
N LYS A 186 28.00 -2.97 34.46
CA LYS A 186 27.47 -3.71 35.62
C LYS A 186 26.78 -5.00 35.18
N GLN A 187 27.12 -6.12 35.83
CA GLN A 187 26.54 -7.44 35.52
C GLN A 187 25.01 -7.46 35.62
N LYS A 188 24.45 -6.82 36.65
CA LYS A 188 22.99 -6.69 36.83
C LYS A 188 22.30 -6.04 35.61
N ASN A 189 22.93 -5.03 35.01
CA ASN A 189 22.41 -4.37 33.81
C ASN A 189 22.52 -5.30 32.60
N LYS A 190 23.65 -6.02 32.45
CA LYS A 190 23.82 -7.02 31.39
C LYS A 190 22.73 -8.10 31.46
N GLU A 191 22.47 -8.65 32.65
CA GLU A 191 21.45 -9.69 32.82
C GLU A 191 20.04 -9.18 32.48
N PHE A 192 19.70 -7.95 32.88
CA PHE A 192 18.40 -7.36 32.55
C PHE A 192 18.26 -7.06 31.05
N ILE A 193 19.28 -6.50 30.40
CA ILE A 193 19.25 -6.25 28.95
C ILE A 193 19.15 -7.57 28.18
N LYS A 194 19.88 -8.61 28.61
CA LYS A 194 19.76 -9.96 28.03
C LYS A 194 18.35 -10.52 28.19
N PHE A 195 17.70 -10.28 29.33
CA PHE A 195 16.30 -10.63 29.53
C PHE A 195 15.37 -9.91 28.54
N LEU A 196 15.57 -8.61 28.28
CA LEU A 196 14.79 -7.88 27.28
C LEU A 196 14.98 -8.43 25.86
N ILE A 197 16.23 -8.76 25.48
CA ILE A 197 16.53 -9.42 24.19
C ILE A 197 15.77 -10.75 24.08
N ASN A 198 15.81 -11.57 25.12
CA ASN A 198 15.10 -12.85 25.16
C ASN A 198 13.57 -12.67 25.06
N CYS A 199 13.00 -11.63 25.69
CA CYS A 199 11.58 -11.31 25.54
C CYS A 199 11.20 -11.03 24.09
N CYS A 200 12.03 -10.28 23.36
CA CYS A 200 11.83 -10.03 21.93
C CYS A 200 11.98 -11.31 21.09
N GLN A 201 13.02 -12.11 21.35
CA GLN A 201 13.26 -13.38 20.64
C GLN A 201 12.06 -14.34 20.76
N GLU A 202 11.45 -14.44 21.94
CA GLU A 202 10.30 -15.31 22.18
C GLU A 202 9.07 -14.91 21.35
N TYR A 203 8.85 -13.61 21.15
CA TYR A 203 7.81 -13.11 20.25
C TYR A 203 8.13 -13.41 18.79
N VAL A 204 9.36 -13.09 18.38
CA VAL A 204 9.79 -13.13 16.98
C VAL A 204 9.92 -14.57 16.46
N LEU A 205 10.45 -15.48 17.27
CA LEU A 205 10.63 -16.89 16.90
C LEU A 205 9.39 -17.75 17.14
N ASN A 206 8.46 -17.26 17.97
CA ASN A 206 7.14 -17.86 18.22
C ASN A 206 7.14 -19.39 18.46
N ARG A 207 8.05 -19.89 19.31
CA ARG A 207 8.25 -21.35 19.50
C ARG A 207 7.31 -21.99 20.52
N ASP A 208 6.78 -21.23 21.48
CA ASP A 208 5.97 -21.75 22.59
C ASP A 208 4.47 -21.53 22.36
N LYS A 209 3.70 -22.62 22.27
CA LYS A 209 2.23 -22.59 22.09
C LYS A 209 1.50 -21.76 23.14
N ARG A 210 1.98 -21.69 24.39
CA ARG A 210 1.37 -20.88 25.44
C ARG A 210 1.56 -19.38 25.19
N LYS A 211 2.68 -19.00 24.58
CA LYS A 211 3.00 -17.62 24.23
C LYS A 211 2.27 -17.16 22.97
N ILE A 212 1.86 -18.08 22.08
CA ILE A 212 0.98 -17.77 20.93
C ILE A 212 -0.28 -17.03 21.38
N LYS A 213 -0.93 -17.48 22.47
CA LYS A 213 -2.12 -16.80 23.01
C LYS A 213 -1.82 -15.34 23.42
N LEU A 214 -0.69 -15.10 24.07
CA LEU A 214 -0.26 -13.74 24.45
C LEU A 214 0.06 -12.87 23.23
N ILE A 215 0.66 -13.46 22.19
CA ILE A 215 0.94 -12.78 20.91
C ILE A 215 -0.38 -12.37 20.23
N LEU A 216 -1.39 -13.24 20.22
CA LEU A 216 -2.71 -12.92 19.67
C LEU A 216 -3.38 -11.77 20.43
N ILE A 217 -3.34 -11.80 21.77
CA ILE A 217 -3.85 -10.70 22.61
C ILE A 217 -3.11 -9.39 22.30
N PHE A 218 -1.78 -9.42 22.24
CA PHE A 218 -0.96 -8.26 21.88
C PHE A 218 -1.34 -7.69 20.50
N ASN A 219 -1.52 -8.55 19.50
CA ASN A 219 -1.90 -8.12 18.16
C ASN A 219 -3.30 -7.52 18.11
N LYS A 220 -4.27 -8.06 18.87
CA LYS A 220 -5.61 -7.46 18.99
C LYS A 220 -5.58 -6.11 19.69
N ILE A 221 -4.82 -5.97 20.78
CA ILE A 221 -4.64 -4.69 21.46
C ILE A 221 -4.07 -3.64 20.50
N ARG A 222 -3.04 -4.00 19.72
CA ARG A 222 -2.49 -3.12 18.68
C ARG A 222 -3.55 -2.70 17.67
N GLN A 223 -4.29 -3.66 17.13
CA GLN A 223 -5.34 -3.42 16.13
C GLN A 223 -6.37 -2.42 16.63
N ILE A 224 -6.99 -2.72 17.78
CA ILE A 224 -8.01 -1.85 18.37
C ILE A 224 -7.45 -0.44 18.65
N SER A 225 -6.21 -0.36 19.12
CA SER A 225 -5.58 0.93 19.47
C SER A 225 -5.37 1.82 18.23
N TYR A 226 -4.87 1.30 17.11
CA TYR A 226 -4.65 2.13 15.92
C TYR A 226 -5.96 2.38 15.18
N LEU A 227 -6.90 1.43 15.13
CA LEU A 227 -8.22 1.67 14.55
C LEU A 227 -8.92 2.83 15.27
N PHE A 228 -8.82 2.88 16.60
CA PHE A 228 -9.32 3.98 17.40
C PHE A 228 -8.59 5.28 17.08
N LEU A 229 -7.28 5.37 17.33
CA LEU A 229 -6.57 6.64 17.18
C LEU A 229 -6.55 7.13 15.73
N ASP A 230 -6.25 6.27 14.76
CA ASP A 230 -6.11 6.71 13.38
C ASP A 230 -7.45 7.18 12.80
N SER A 231 -8.58 6.56 13.17
CA SER A 231 -9.89 7.05 12.74
C SER A 231 -10.27 8.41 13.34
N GLN A 232 -9.86 8.72 14.58
CA GLN A 232 -10.18 10.00 15.21
C GLN A 232 -9.28 11.17 14.77
N TYR A 233 -8.04 10.87 14.39
CA TYR A 233 -7.01 11.88 14.14
C TYR A 233 -6.65 12.02 12.65
N SER A 234 -7.49 11.52 11.74
CA SER A 234 -7.28 11.64 10.30
C SER A 234 -8.56 12.06 9.58
N ALA A 235 -8.45 12.42 8.30
CA ALA A 235 -9.59 12.70 7.43
C ALA A 235 -10.33 11.41 7.00
N PHE A 236 -10.66 10.54 7.95
CA PHE A 236 -11.35 9.28 7.72
C PHE A 236 -12.86 9.42 7.93
N PRO A 237 -13.72 8.92 7.03
CA PRO A 237 -15.16 9.14 7.11
C PRO A 237 -15.87 8.35 8.22
N ILE A 238 -15.20 7.42 8.91
CA ILE A 238 -15.81 6.56 9.94
C ILE A 238 -15.05 6.64 11.25
N ASN A 239 -15.63 7.26 12.27
CA ASN A 239 -15.04 7.30 13.61
C ASN A 239 -15.27 5.96 14.33
N PHE A 240 -14.20 5.18 14.57
CA PHE A 240 -14.29 3.97 15.39
C PHE A 240 -14.23 4.36 16.87
N SER A 241 -15.33 4.15 17.59
CA SER A 241 -15.39 4.41 19.03
C SER A 241 -15.09 3.14 19.84
N ILE A 242 -14.08 3.19 20.69
CA ILE A 242 -13.73 2.08 21.58
C ILE A 242 -14.60 2.05 22.85
N THR A 243 -15.19 3.18 23.26
CA THR A 243 -15.93 3.30 24.52
C THR A 243 -17.03 2.26 24.72
N PRO A 244 -17.91 1.99 23.73
CA PRO A 244 -18.93 0.95 23.87
C PRO A 244 -18.33 -0.45 24.08
N ILE A 245 -17.20 -0.74 23.46
CA ILE A 245 -16.47 -2.01 23.62
C ILE A 245 -15.91 -2.11 25.04
N LEU A 246 -15.33 -1.03 25.56
CA LEU A 246 -14.74 -1.02 26.90
C LEU A 246 -15.80 -1.14 28.00
N LEU A 247 -16.96 -0.49 27.83
CA LEU A 247 -18.07 -0.54 28.79
C LEU A 247 -18.71 -1.93 28.89
N ASN A 248 -18.75 -2.66 27.78
CA ASN A 248 -19.38 -3.98 27.68
C ASN A 248 -18.33 -5.11 27.54
N LEU A 249 -17.11 -4.89 28.04
CA LEU A 249 -16.00 -5.83 27.84
C LEU A 249 -16.29 -7.23 28.37
N ASP A 250 -17.07 -7.32 29.45
CA ASP A 250 -17.49 -8.59 30.07
C ASP A 250 -18.29 -9.48 29.10
N GLU A 251 -19.09 -8.86 28.25
CA GLU A 251 -19.95 -9.55 27.28
C GLU A 251 -19.20 -9.90 26.00
N TYR A 252 -18.30 -9.01 25.54
CA TYR A 252 -17.66 -9.13 24.23
C TYR A 252 -16.22 -9.68 24.25
N ILE A 253 -15.64 -9.99 25.41
CA ILE A 253 -14.22 -10.39 25.49
C ILE A 253 -13.86 -11.57 24.58
N ASN A 254 -14.72 -12.58 24.51
CA ASN A 254 -14.49 -13.75 23.67
C ASN A 254 -14.63 -13.42 22.18
N GLU A 255 -15.56 -12.52 21.81
CA GLU A 255 -15.71 -12.06 20.43
C GLU A 255 -14.53 -11.20 19.99
N ILE A 256 -14.03 -10.32 20.85
CA ILE A 256 -12.88 -9.46 20.59
C ILE A 256 -11.62 -10.29 20.30
N LEU A 257 -11.44 -11.39 21.02
CA LEU A 257 -10.25 -12.24 20.91
C LEU A 257 -10.40 -13.39 19.90
N SER A 258 -11.62 -13.72 19.48
CA SER A 258 -11.87 -14.77 18.50
C SER A 258 -11.61 -14.26 17.08
N ASN A 259 -10.73 -14.94 16.34
CA ASN A 259 -10.43 -14.58 14.96
C ASN A 259 -11.61 -14.79 13.99
N SER A 260 -12.56 -15.67 14.34
CA SER A 260 -13.71 -16.01 13.49
C SER A 260 -14.98 -15.21 13.81
N SER A 261 -14.96 -14.37 14.85
CA SER A 261 -16.13 -13.60 15.25
C SER A 261 -16.56 -12.58 14.20
N TYR A 262 -17.85 -12.23 14.19
CA TYR A 262 -18.35 -11.12 13.38
C TYR A 262 -17.66 -9.81 13.76
N PHE A 263 -17.37 -9.61 15.05
CA PHE A 263 -16.61 -8.46 15.52
C PHE A 263 -15.22 -8.34 14.86
N ASN A 264 -14.44 -9.43 14.82
CA ASN A 264 -13.13 -9.41 14.18
C ASN A 264 -13.23 -9.21 12.65
N LYS A 265 -14.29 -9.72 12.01
CA LYS A 265 -14.59 -9.41 10.59
C LYS A 265 -14.84 -7.92 10.40
N THR A 266 -15.67 -7.30 11.24
CA THR A 266 -15.92 -5.85 11.20
C THR A 266 -14.65 -5.04 11.43
N LEU A 267 -13.82 -5.42 12.41
CA LEU A 267 -12.52 -4.76 12.62
C LEU A 267 -11.62 -4.86 11.40
N ASN A 268 -11.56 -6.04 10.75
CA ASN A 268 -10.76 -6.21 9.53
C ASN A 268 -11.31 -5.39 8.34
N SER A 269 -12.63 -5.22 8.23
CA SER A 269 -13.23 -4.35 7.20
C SER A 269 -12.92 -2.87 7.45
N LEU A 270 -12.97 -2.41 8.71
CA LEU A 270 -12.57 -1.04 9.06
C LEU A 270 -11.07 -0.81 8.81
N ASP A 271 -10.25 -1.80 9.10
CA ASP A 271 -8.81 -1.81 8.85
C ASP A 271 -8.49 -1.71 7.36
N SER A 272 -9.19 -2.50 6.53
CA SER A 272 -9.09 -2.42 5.06
C SER A 272 -9.48 -1.03 4.55
N LEU A 273 -10.59 -0.48 5.07
CA LEU A 273 -11.05 0.85 4.67
C LEU A 273 -10.07 1.95 5.09
N LEU A 274 -9.50 1.88 6.31
CA LEU A 274 -8.45 2.79 6.78
C LEU A 274 -7.19 2.65 5.93
N ALA A 275 -6.79 1.42 5.60
CA ALA A 275 -5.63 1.18 4.75
C ALA A 275 -5.80 1.84 3.38
N HIS A 276 -6.93 1.64 2.71
CA HIS A 276 -7.19 2.24 1.39
C HIS A 276 -7.25 3.78 1.45
N ASN A 277 -7.94 4.36 2.44
CA ASN A 277 -8.20 5.80 2.49
C ASN A 277 -7.06 6.62 3.11
N ILE A 278 -6.26 6.03 3.99
CA ILE A 278 -5.18 6.71 4.68
C ILE A 278 -3.85 6.18 4.17
N TYR A 279 -3.48 4.96 4.57
CA TYR A 279 -2.10 4.48 4.42
C TYR A 279 -1.69 4.33 2.95
N TYR A 280 -2.63 3.94 2.10
CA TYR A 280 -2.44 3.69 0.67
C TYR A 280 -3.04 4.78 -0.23
N SER A 281 -3.54 5.87 0.35
CA SER A 281 -3.93 7.04 -0.43
C SER A 281 -2.78 7.54 -1.31
N LYS A 282 -3.13 8.17 -2.43
CA LYS A 282 -2.17 8.73 -3.39
C LYS A 282 -1.11 9.59 -2.68
N GLU A 283 -1.55 10.55 -1.87
CA GLU A 283 -0.66 11.46 -1.15
C GLU A 283 0.22 10.77 -0.11
N SER A 284 -0.31 9.75 0.57
CA SER A 284 0.46 9.02 1.60
C SER A 284 1.54 8.15 0.99
N ILE A 285 1.23 7.44 -0.10
CA ILE A 285 2.19 6.57 -0.79
C ILE A 285 3.26 7.41 -1.51
N GLU A 286 2.89 8.55 -2.09
CA GLU A 286 3.87 9.50 -2.64
C GLU A 286 4.89 9.95 -1.60
N GLU A 287 4.41 10.47 -0.47
CA GLU A 287 5.25 10.94 0.61
C GLU A 287 6.09 9.81 1.21
N PHE A 288 5.49 8.62 1.41
CA PHE A 288 6.17 7.42 1.88
C PHE A 288 7.36 7.05 1.00
N ASN A 289 7.16 7.04 -0.32
CA ASN A 289 8.19 6.65 -1.28
C ASN A 289 9.29 7.70 -1.43
N LEU A 290 8.93 8.98 -1.54
CA LEU A 290 9.90 10.07 -1.62
C LEU A 290 10.78 10.09 -0.37
N HIS A 291 10.17 9.96 0.82
CA HIS A 291 10.90 9.88 2.06
C HIS A 291 11.79 8.63 2.10
N SER A 292 11.26 7.46 1.75
CA SER A 292 12.05 6.21 1.71
C SER A 292 13.25 6.32 0.78
N TYR A 293 13.09 6.95 -0.39
CA TYR A 293 14.14 7.14 -1.38
C TYR A 293 15.21 8.12 -0.89
N ASN A 294 14.79 9.26 -0.33
CA ASN A 294 15.71 10.25 0.23
C ASN A 294 16.48 9.69 1.43
N TYR A 295 15.82 8.88 2.26
CA TYR A 295 16.46 8.13 3.31
C TYR A 295 17.49 7.16 2.71
N TYR A 296 17.10 6.29 1.77
CA TYR A 296 18.02 5.36 1.09
C TYR A 296 19.29 6.05 0.55
N LYS A 297 19.14 7.15 -0.19
CA LYS A 297 20.24 7.94 -0.75
C LYS A 297 21.22 8.43 0.31
N LYS A 298 20.72 8.83 1.48
CA LYS A 298 21.56 9.32 2.60
C LYS A 298 22.46 8.23 3.19
N PHE A 299 22.02 6.97 3.16
CA PHE A 299 22.70 5.87 3.86
C PHE A 299 23.48 4.94 2.95
N VAL A 300 23.09 4.76 1.68
CA VAL A 300 23.68 3.73 0.80
C VAL A 300 25.20 3.86 0.64
N ASN A 301 25.73 5.08 0.53
CA ASN A 301 27.17 5.32 0.30
C ASN A 301 27.93 5.74 1.56
N LYS A 302 27.31 5.69 2.74
CA LYS A 302 27.92 6.15 3.98
C LYS A 302 28.43 4.96 4.80
N ASN A 303 29.65 5.10 5.34
CA ASN A 303 30.17 4.18 6.35
C ASN A 303 29.64 4.59 7.72
N PHE A 304 29.17 3.61 8.48
CA PHE A 304 28.64 3.81 9.82
C PHE A 304 29.42 3.00 10.84
N THR A 305 29.46 3.50 12.07
CA THR A 305 29.82 2.73 13.26
C THR A 305 28.57 2.16 13.93
N GLU A 306 28.73 1.11 14.75
CA GLU A 306 27.64 0.57 15.58
C GLU A 306 26.94 1.67 16.42
N ASN A 307 27.72 2.60 16.97
CA ASN A 307 27.21 3.67 17.80
C ASN A 307 26.41 4.72 17.03
N GLU A 308 26.84 5.07 15.81
CA GLU A 308 26.07 6.01 14.97
C GLU A 308 24.71 5.42 14.59
N LEU A 309 24.65 4.13 14.22
CA LEU A 309 23.39 3.46 13.91
C LEU A 309 22.47 3.37 15.13
N LYS A 310 23.01 3.00 16.29
CA LYS A 310 22.23 3.01 17.55
C LYS A 310 21.70 4.41 17.86
N ASN A 311 22.54 5.43 17.74
CA ASN A 311 22.14 6.81 18.00
C ASN A 311 21.09 7.30 17.00
N MET A 312 21.15 6.87 15.73
CA MET A 312 20.10 7.11 14.74
C MET A 312 18.78 6.44 15.13
N ILE A 313 18.80 5.22 15.67
CA ILE A 313 17.58 4.55 16.15
C ILE A 313 16.98 5.30 17.35
N ILE A 314 17.81 5.90 18.20
CA ILE A 314 17.38 6.64 19.42
C ILE A 314 17.04 8.10 19.12
N SER A 315 17.62 8.70 18.08
CA SER A 315 17.51 10.13 17.84
C SER A 315 16.07 10.52 17.51
N ALA A 316 15.69 11.66 18.07
CA ALA A 316 14.41 12.29 17.77
C ALA A 316 14.53 13.33 16.65
N GLU A 317 15.69 13.38 15.99
CA GLU A 317 15.90 14.25 14.84
C GLU A 317 15.00 13.80 13.69
N ASN A 318 13.94 14.56 13.48
CA ASN A 318 13.17 14.47 12.26
C ASN A 318 14.09 14.85 11.11
N THR A 319 14.36 13.91 10.19
CA THR A 319 14.71 14.29 8.83
C THR A 319 13.46 14.92 8.23
N LYS A 320 13.24 16.21 8.51
CA LYS A 320 12.28 17.02 7.78
C LYS A 320 12.81 17.09 6.35
N PHE A 321 12.33 16.21 5.49
CA PHE A 321 12.46 16.45 4.07
C PHE A 321 11.51 17.61 3.77
N THR A 322 12.08 18.70 3.24
CA THR A 322 11.29 19.85 2.80
C THR A 322 10.22 19.34 1.87
N LYS A 323 8.97 19.80 2.06
CA LYS A 323 7.83 19.46 1.22
C LYS A 323 8.23 19.81 -0.22
N GLU A 324 8.65 18.81 -0.99
CA GLU A 324 9.05 19.01 -2.37
C GLU A 324 7.82 19.51 -3.13
N THR A 325 8.10 20.23 -4.21
CA THR A 325 7.13 20.65 -5.22
C THR A 325 6.14 19.53 -5.52
N LYS A 326 4.87 19.89 -5.78
CA LYS A 326 3.85 18.91 -6.17
C LYS A 326 4.36 18.15 -7.41
N ASN A 327 4.82 16.93 -7.20
CA ASN A 327 5.33 16.07 -8.26
C ASN A 327 4.16 15.50 -9.05
N ASP A 328 4.31 15.37 -10.36
CA ASP A 328 3.37 14.59 -11.14
C ASP A 328 3.54 13.12 -10.77
N SER A 329 2.43 12.40 -10.68
CA SER A 329 2.43 11.02 -10.22
C SER A 329 1.27 10.23 -10.79
N LEU A 330 1.56 8.97 -11.13
CA LEU A 330 0.56 7.97 -11.47
C LEU A 330 0.46 6.98 -10.31
N HIS A 331 -0.76 6.86 -9.77
CA HIS A 331 -1.09 5.95 -8.70
C HIS A 331 -2.07 4.89 -9.21
N ILE A 332 -1.71 3.62 -9.08
CA ILE A 332 -2.46 2.48 -9.61
C ILE A 332 -2.80 1.55 -8.45
N PHE A 333 -4.08 1.19 -8.33
CA PHE A 333 -4.55 0.06 -7.53
C PHE A 333 -4.78 -1.16 -8.43
N LEU A 334 -4.17 -2.27 -8.06
CA LEU A 334 -4.41 -3.60 -8.60
C LEU A 334 -5.15 -4.42 -7.55
N ASP A 335 -6.47 -4.42 -7.63
CA ASP A 335 -7.30 -5.30 -6.79
C ASP A 335 -7.29 -6.70 -7.39
N PHE A 336 -7.12 -7.71 -6.55
CA PHE A 336 -7.19 -9.10 -6.97
C PHE A 336 -8.09 -9.92 -6.05
N ASN A 337 -8.45 -11.11 -6.50
CA ASN A 337 -9.11 -12.09 -5.67
C ASN A 337 -8.04 -12.90 -4.93
N GLY A 338 -8.23 -13.20 -3.65
CA GLY A 338 -7.31 -14.02 -2.85
C GLY A 338 -6.95 -15.37 -3.49
N PHE A 339 -7.78 -15.90 -4.41
CA PHE A 339 -7.42 -17.06 -5.25
C PHE A 339 -6.10 -16.88 -6.03
N LEU A 340 -5.76 -15.64 -6.40
CA LEU A 340 -4.56 -15.28 -7.16
C LEU A 340 -3.41 -14.74 -6.29
N GLU A 341 -3.57 -14.67 -4.95
CA GLU A 341 -2.65 -13.99 -4.03
C GLU A 341 -1.19 -14.44 -4.20
N ILE A 342 -0.94 -15.75 -4.18
CA ILE A 342 0.40 -16.35 -4.31
C ILE A 342 1.09 -15.89 -5.59
N PHE A 343 0.35 -15.77 -6.69
CA PHE A 343 0.93 -15.42 -7.98
C PHE A 343 1.23 -13.93 -8.07
N TYR A 344 0.35 -13.10 -7.52
CA TYR A 344 0.63 -11.67 -7.37
C TYR A 344 1.87 -11.45 -6.50
N GLU A 345 2.04 -12.22 -5.43
CA GLU A 345 3.25 -12.19 -4.59
C GLU A 345 4.51 -12.63 -5.37
N GLU A 346 4.43 -13.68 -6.19
CA GLU A 346 5.57 -14.18 -6.97
C GLU A 346 5.98 -13.27 -8.12
N LYS A 347 5.02 -12.63 -8.79
CA LYS A 347 5.26 -11.86 -10.03
C LYS A 347 5.37 -10.37 -9.81
N ILE A 348 4.58 -9.81 -8.89
CA ILE A 348 4.56 -8.37 -8.60
C ILE A 348 5.20 -8.15 -7.24
N ASN A 349 6.52 -8.11 -7.23
CA ASN A 349 7.32 -8.01 -6.01
C ASN A 349 8.43 -6.96 -6.14
N THR A 350 9.30 -6.90 -5.14
CA THR A 350 10.40 -5.92 -5.13
C THR A 350 11.44 -6.16 -6.23
N ASP A 351 11.63 -7.40 -6.70
CA ASP A 351 12.54 -7.67 -7.81
C ASP A 351 11.97 -7.10 -9.11
N LEU A 352 10.66 -7.21 -9.32
CA LEU A 352 9.97 -6.50 -10.40
C LEU A 352 10.10 -4.99 -10.24
N GLU A 353 9.91 -4.43 -9.03
CA GLU A 353 10.13 -2.99 -8.77
C GLU A 353 11.53 -2.56 -9.23
N LEU A 354 12.57 -3.33 -8.90
CA LEU A 354 13.95 -3.05 -9.30
C LEU A 354 14.16 -3.17 -10.82
N GLN A 355 13.57 -4.18 -11.47
CA GLN A 355 13.64 -4.35 -12.92
C GLN A 355 12.98 -3.18 -13.65
N LEU A 356 11.78 -2.80 -13.23
CA LEU A 356 11.04 -1.68 -13.83
C LEU A 356 11.76 -0.35 -13.60
N ASN A 357 12.28 -0.08 -12.40
CA ASN A 357 13.05 1.14 -12.14
C ASN A 357 14.27 1.29 -13.06
N LYS A 358 14.92 0.19 -13.49
CA LYS A 358 16.03 0.26 -14.46
C LYS A 358 15.59 0.69 -15.87
N LEU A 359 14.30 0.53 -16.19
CA LEU A 359 13.73 0.93 -17.49
C LEU A 359 13.24 2.38 -17.48
N LEU A 360 13.08 2.97 -16.29
CA LEU A 360 12.60 4.34 -16.13
C LEU A 360 13.79 5.32 -16.10
N PRO A 361 13.59 6.57 -16.52
CA PRO A 361 14.61 7.61 -16.36
C PRO A 361 14.96 7.86 -14.89
N GLU A 362 16.18 8.32 -14.60
CA GLU A 362 16.66 8.55 -13.23
C GLU A 362 15.84 9.56 -12.40
N ASN A 363 15.07 10.42 -13.07
CA ASN A 363 14.17 11.37 -12.44
C ASN A 363 12.75 10.82 -12.21
N CYS A 364 12.59 9.51 -12.33
CA CYS A 364 11.36 8.79 -12.07
C CYS A 364 11.59 7.76 -10.96
N LEU A 365 10.66 7.67 -10.01
CA LEU A 365 10.68 6.69 -8.95
C LEU A 365 9.45 5.81 -9.05
N LEU A 366 9.63 4.51 -9.31
CA LEU A 366 8.58 3.52 -9.22
C LEU A 366 8.67 2.75 -7.92
N SER A 367 7.53 2.55 -7.27
CA SER A 367 7.40 1.69 -6.10
C SER A 367 6.26 0.69 -6.29
N ILE A 368 6.42 -0.48 -5.71
CA ILE A 368 5.37 -1.49 -5.58
C ILE A 368 5.16 -1.75 -4.10
N GLU A 369 3.92 -1.57 -3.64
CA GLU A 369 3.51 -1.88 -2.27
C GLU A 369 2.45 -2.98 -2.28
N ASN A 370 2.82 -4.14 -1.75
CA ASN A 370 1.94 -5.30 -1.69
C ASN A 370 1.19 -5.29 -0.35
N ASN A 371 -0.14 -5.31 -0.39
CA ASN A 371 -0.97 -5.53 0.79
C ASN A 371 -1.83 -6.79 0.61
N LEU A 372 -1.18 -7.94 0.73
CA LEU A 372 -1.82 -9.24 0.58
C LEU A 372 -2.96 -9.47 1.58
N ARG A 373 -2.90 -8.82 2.75
CA ARG A 373 -3.97 -8.91 3.76
C ARG A 373 -5.32 -8.37 3.25
N PHE A 374 -5.29 -7.43 2.31
CA PHE A 374 -6.48 -6.77 1.78
C PHE A 374 -6.63 -6.98 0.26
N ASP A 375 -5.93 -7.97 -0.29
CA ASP A 375 -6.03 -8.40 -1.69
C ASP A 375 -5.80 -7.27 -2.73
N PHE A 376 -4.87 -6.35 -2.43
CA PHE A 376 -4.48 -5.32 -3.41
C PHE A 376 -2.98 -5.03 -3.44
N ILE A 377 -2.53 -4.54 -4.60
CA ILE A 377 -1.19 -3.99 -4.81
C ILE A 377 -1.32 -2.54 -5.25
N VAL A 378 -0.45 -1.69 -4.71
CA VAL A 378 -0.31 -0.30 -5.16
C VAL A 378 0.98 -0.16 -5.95
N ILE A 379 0.86 0.31 -7.19
CA ILE A 379 2.00 0.75 -8.00
C ILE A 379 1.95 2.27 -8.07
N ASN A 380 3.04 2.93 -7.66
CA ASN A 380 3.16 4.37 -7.73
C ASN A 380 4.36 4.76 -8.57
N ILE A 381 4.19 5.71 -9.46
CA ILE A 381 5.23 6.28 -10.32
C ILE A 381 5.27 7.78 -10.04
N ILE A 382 6.39 8.26 -9.51
CA ILE A 382 6.59 9.65 -9.11
C ILE A 382 7.62 10.29 -10.03
N PHE A 383 7.25 11.39 -10.67
CA PHE A 383 8.15 12.17 -11.51
C PHE A 383 8.81 13.28 -10.68
N ILE A 384 10.06 13.06 -10.29
CA ILE A 384 10.86 14.02 -9.48
C ILE A 384 11.18 15.27 -10.30
N SER A 385 11.40 15.11 -11.61
CA SER A 385 11.61 16.22 -12.53
C SER A 385 11.19 15.85 -13.97
N GLY A 386 11.48 16.74 -14.92
CA GLY A 386 11.19 16.53 -16.34
C GLY A 386 9.93 17.25 -16.80
N ASN A 387 9.72 17.25 -18.12
CA ASN A 387 8.52 17.82 -18.72
C ASN A 387 7.43 16.76 -18.93
N THR A 388 6.19 17.22 -19.13
CA THR A 388 5.03 16.35 -19.35
C THR A 388 5.23 15.35 -20.48
N LEU A 389 5.94 15.72 -21.56
CA LEU A 389 6.21 14.82 -22.67
C LEU A 389 7.04 13.59 -22.23
N ASN A 390 8.10 13.83 -21.47
CA ASN A 390 8.94 12.76 -20.92
C ASN A 390 8.14 11.86 -19.97
N HIS A 391 7.22 12.44 -19.19
CA HIS A 391 6.32 11.66 -18.33
C HIS A 391 5.42 10.75 -19.16
N LEU A 392 4.78 11.27 -20.20
CA LEU A 392 3.91 10.50 -21.11
C LEU A 392 4.65 9.34 -21.79
N ILE A 393 5.87 9.57 -22.29
CA ILE A 393 6.71 8.53 -22.90
C ILE A 393 7.07 7.47 -21.85
N THR A 394 7.42 7.88 -20.63
CA THR A 394 7.77 6.98 -19.53
C THR A 394 6.59 6.09 -19.14
N ILE A 395 5.39 6.66 -18.99
CA ILE A 395 4.17 5.90 -18.71
C ILE A 395 3.83 4.95 -19.85
N SER A 396 4.09 5.34 -21.10
CA SER A 396 3.84 4.48 -22.25
C SER A 396 4.75 3.25 -22.28
N LYS A 397 6.03 3.43 -21.91
CA LYS A 397 6.98 2.30 -21.71
C LYS A 397 6.55 1.40 -20.56
N PHE A 398 6.18 1.99 -19.42
CA PHE A 398 5.67 1.24 -18.27
C PHE A 398 4.41 0.43 -18.63
N THR A 399 3.49 1.02 -19.39
CA THR A 399 2.26 0.36 -19.87
C THR A 399 2.57 -0.89 -20.69
N LYS A 400 3.60 -0.83 -21.55
CA LYS A 400 4.07 -1.99 -22.31
C LYS A 400 4.51 -3.14 -21.42
N GLU A 401 5.31 -2.86 -20.39
CA GLU A 401 5.74 -3.88 -19.44
C GLU A 401 4.58 -4.42 -18.60
N LEU A 402 3.65 -3.55 -18.18
CA LEU A 402 2.46 -3.98 -17.43
C LEU A 402 1.55 -4.91 -18.25
N VAL A 403 1.40 -4.65 -19.54
CA VAL A 403 0.71 -5.55 -20.47
C VAL A 403 1.43 -6.89 -20.62
N LYS A 404 2.76 -6.87 -20.71
CA LYS A 404 3.55 -8.11 -20.77
C LYS A 404 3.35 -8.96 -19.51
N ILE A 405 3.44 -8.34 -18.33
CA ILE A 405 3.20 -9.00 -17.05
C ILE A 405 1.80 -9.63 -17.02
N LYS A 406 0.76 -8.87 -17.37
CA LYS A 406 -0.61 -9.37 -17.46
C LYS A 406 -0.71 -10.63 -18.35
N ASN A 407 -0.06 -10.63 -19.51
CA ASN A 407 -0.11 -11.77 -20.42
C ASN A 407 0.63 -12.98 -19.84
N GLU A 408 1.79 -12.77 -19.21
CA GLU A 408 2.50 -13.84 -18.49
C GLU A 408 1.64 -14.45 -17.37
N PHE A 409 0.83 -13.64 -16.67
CA PHE A 409 -0.14 -14.14 -15.69
C PHE A 409 -1.16 -15.08 -16.32
N ILE A 410 -1.75 -14.69 -17.47
CA ILE A 410 -2.74 -15.50 -18.18
C ILE A 410 -2.10 -16.81 -18.66
N GLU A 411 -0.93 -16.74 -19.29
CA GLU A 411 -0.24 -17.92 -19.86
C GLU A 411 0.19 -18.93 -18.78
N TYR A 412 0.70 -18.45 -17.64
CA TYR A 412 1.17 -19.33 -16.56
C TYR A 412 0.06 -20.21 -15.97
N HIS A 413 -1.18 -19.72 -15.96
CA HIS A 413 -2.30 -20.35 -15.25
C HIS A 413 -3.22 -21.19 -16.12
N ILE A 414 -3.01 -21.18 -17.42
CA ILE A 414 -3.75 -22.01 -18.35
C ILE A 414 -2.84 -23.22 -18.61
N PRO A 415 -2.95 -24.31 -17.81
CA PRO A 415 -2.10 -25.47 -18.01
C PRO A 415 -2.24 -25.98 -19.45
N PRO A 416 -1.16 -26.44 -20.09
CA PRO A 416 -1.23 -27.00 -21.43
C PRO A 416 -2.13 -28.25 -21.42
N SER A 417 -3.38 -28.06 -21.88
CA SER A 417 -4.35 -29.05 -22.37
C SER A 417 -4.45 -30.39 -21.62
N ARG A 418 -5.48 -30.50 -20.77
CA ARG A 418 -6.33 -31.69 -20.75
C ARG A 418 -7.75 -31.22 -21.04
N GLU A 419 -8.25 -31.55 -22.24
CA GLU A 419 -9.60 -31.23 -22.71
C GLU A 419 -10.65 -31.82 -21.76
N THR A 420 -11.03 -31.04 -20.76
CA THR A 420 -12.06 -31.34 -19.77
C THR A 420 -12.84 -30.06 -19.55
N GLU A 421 -14.18 -30.13 -19.44
CA GLU A 421 -15.04 -28.95 -19.23
C GLU A 421 -14.62 -28.11 -17.99
N THR A 422 -14.02 -28.77 -16.99
CA THR A 422 -13.45 -28.12 -15.80
C THR A 422 -12.26 -27.24 -16.13
N HIS A 423 -11.45 -27.59 -17.13
CA HIS A 423 -10.29 -26.80 -17.56
C HIS A 423 -10.73 -25.48 -18.20
N ASP A 424 -11.74 -25.51 -19.06
CA ASP A 424 -12.26 -24.30 -19.72
C ASP A 424 -12.87 -23.33 -18.71
N THR A 425 -13.61 -23.85 -17.72
CA THR A 425 -14.20 -23.03 -16.65
C THR A 425 -13.12 -22.33 -15.81
N ILE A 426 -12.06 -23.03 -15.43
CA ILE A 426 -10.95 -22.45 -14.65
C ILE A 426 -10.20 -21.40 -15.49
N LYS A 427 -9.96 -21.68 -16.77
CA LYS A 427 -9.32 -20.75 -17.70
C LYS A 427 -10.12 -19.46 -17.84
N GLU A 428 -11.43 -19.56 -18.02
CA GLU A 428 -12.32 -18.40 -18.09
C GLU A 428 -12.31 -17.60 -16.78
N MET A 429 -12.34 -18.28 -15.62
CA MET A 429 -12.28 -17.63 -14.32
C MET A 429 -10.96 -16.87 -14.11
N VAL A 430 -9.82 -17.50 -14.39
CA VAL A 430 -8.51 -16.85 -14.27
C VAL A 430 -8.40 -15.66 -15.23
N TYR A 431 -8.79 -15.88 -16.49
CA TYR A 431 -8.78 -14.81 -17.48
C TYR A 431 -9.64 -13.62 -17.03
N TYR A 432 -10.84 -13.89 -16.51
CA TYR A 432 -11.73 -12.84 -15.99
C TYR A 432 -11.10 -12.08 -14.81
N GLU A 433 -10.58 -12.78 -13.79
CA GLU A 433 -10.02 -12.14 -12.60
C GLU A 433 -8.73 -11.35 -12.90
N VAL A 434 -7.85 -11.87 -13.77
CA VAL A 434 -6.66 -11.13 -14.21
C VAL A 434 -7.06 -9.89 -15.02
N ASN A 435 -7.99 -10.02 -15.98
CA ASN A 435 -8.45 -8.85 -16.74
C ASN A 435 -9.10 -7.80 -15.85
N ARG A 436 -9.92 -8.23 -14.87
CA ARG A 436 -10.56 -7.34 -13.90
C ARG A 436 -9.52 -6.57 -13.09
N GLY A 437 -8.52 -7.25 -12.52
CA GLY A 437 -7.48 -6.60 -11.71
C GLY A 437 -6.67 -5.57 -12.50
N PHE A 438 -6.32 -5.87 -13.76
CA PHE A 438 -5.56 -4.96 -14.61
C PHE A 438 -6.40 -3.86 -15.28
N SER A 439 -7.72 -4.03 -15.41
CA SER A 439 -8.58 -3.02 -16.08
C SER A 439 -8.53 -1.68 -15.33
N ASN A 440 -8.60 -1.71 -14.00
CA ASN A 440 -8.48 -0.51 -13.16
C ASN A 440 -7.10 0.16 -13.32
N ALA A 441 -6.03 -0.62 -13.38
CA ALA A 441 -4.69 -0.06 -13.64
C ALA A 441 -4.59 0.64 -14.99
N PHE A 442 -5.11 0.00 -16.05
CA PHE A 442 -5.12 0.61 -17.38
C PHE A 442 -6.03 1.84 -17.46
N LYS A 443 -7.11 1.87 -16.68
CA LYS A 443 -8.00 3.04 -16.53
C LYS A 443 -7.21 4.23 -16.01
N GLU A 444 -6.49 4.05 -14.90
CA GLU A 444 -5.68 5.12 -14.31
C GLU A 444 -4.56 5.59 -15.23
N ILE A 445 -3.91 4.67 -15.96
CA ILE A 445 -2.91 5.00 -16.99
C ILE A 445 -3.50 5.89 -18.08
N LEU A 446 -4.65 5.49 -18.66
CA LEU A 446 -5.30 6.25 -19.73
C LEU A 446 -5.75 7.62 -19.23
N LEU A 447 -6.34 7.71 -18.03
CA LEU A 447 -6.74 8.98 -17.44
C LEU A 447 -5.53 9.89 -17.18
N PHE A 448 -4.42 9.33 -16.67
CA PHE A 448 -3.19 10.10 -16.48
C PHE A 448 -2.71 10.69 -17.81
N ILE A 449 -2.67 9.88 -18.88
CA ILE A 449 -2.26 10.36 -20.21
C ILE A 449 -3.19 11.47 -20.69
N LEU A 450 -4.50 11.24 -20.69
CA LEU A 450 -5.50 12.20 -21.17
C LEU A 450 -5.48 13.53 -20.39
N ASN A 451 -5.32 13.46 -19.07
CA ASN A 451 -5.25 14.63 -18.20
C ASN A 451 -3.98 15.46 -18.42
N ASN A 452 -2.91 14.83 -18.93
CA ASN A 452 -1.64 15.49 -19.16
C ASN A 452 -1.50 16.11 -20.56
N ILE A 453 -2.27 15.63 -21.55
CA ILE A 453 -2.30 16.19 -22.91
C ILE A 453 -3.21 17.42 -23.04
N THR A 454 -3.93 17.78 -21.98
CA THR A 454 -4.79 18.97 -21.90
C THR A 454 -4.37 19.89 -20.76
N GLU A 455 -4.67 21.19 -20.86
CA GLU A 455 -4.36 22.17 -19.81
C GLU A 455 -5.53 22.38 -18.86
N ASN A 456 -6.71 22.66 -19.42
CA ASN A 456 -7.88 23.15 -18.69
C ASN A 456 -8.93 22.06 -18.39
N TYR A 457 -8.67 20.84 -18.84
CA TYR A 457 -9.63 19.75 -18.78
C TYR A 457 -9.11 18.58 -17.98
N TYR A 458 -10.05 17.80 -17.44
CA TYR A 458 -9.75 16.50 -16.90
C TYR A 458 -10.80 15.49 -17.39
N PHE A 459 -10.40 14.24 -17.49
CA PHE A 459 -11.19 13.16 -18.04
C PHE A 459 -11.64 12.20 -16.94
N LYS A 460 -12.83 11.62 -17.13
CA LYS A 460 -13.37 10.52 -16.34
C LYS A 460 -14.07 9.55 -17.26
N PHE A 461 -14.04 8.27 -16.90
CA PHE A 461 -14.95 7.28 -17.48
C PHE A 461 -16.33 7.38 -16.82
N VAL A 462 -17.38 7.01 -17.53
CA VAL A 462 -18.74 7.00 -16.99
C VAL A 462 -19.19 5.59 -16.65
N ASP A 463 -19.33 5.32 -15.35
CA ASP A 463 -19.68 4.00 -14.81
C ASP A 463 -21.18 3.65 -14.95
N LYS A 464 -22.00 4.52 -15.56
CA LYS A 464 -23.47 4.38 -15.49
C LYS A 464 -24.04 3.15 -16.23
N TYR A 465 -23.29 2.54 -17.16
CA TYR A 465 -23.82 1.43 -17.98
C TYR A 465 -22.80 0.36 -18.41
N ASP A 466 -21.50 0.57 -18.22
CA ASP A 466 -20.46 -0.36 -18.68
C ASP A 466 -19.49 -0.64 -17.53
N ASN A 467 -19.21 -1.92 -17.26
CA ASN A 467 -17.93 -2.27 -16.65
C ASN A 467 -16.87 -1.63 -17.55
N ILE A 468 -16.03 -0.73 -17.02
CA ILE A 468 -14.95 -0.14 -17.81
C ILE A 468 -14.04 -1.28 -18.23
N GLU A 469 -14.15 -1.64 -19.50
CA GLU A 469 -13.41 -2.73 -20.10
C GLU A 469 -12.29 -2.12 -20.93
N ILE A 470 -11.08 -2.16 -20.37
CA ILE A 470 -9.86 -1.81 -21.09
C ILE A 470 -9.17 -3.10 -21.49
N ILE A 471 -9.16 -3.36 -22.79
CA ILE A 471 -8.56 -4.57 -23.35
C ILE A 471 -7.12 -4.27 -23.72
N SER A 472 -6.26 -5.25 -23.51
CA SER A 472 -4.90 -5.26 -24.04
C SER A 472 -4.72 -6.46 -24.98
N PRO A 473 -5.12 -6.36 -26.25
CA PRO A 473 -5.06 -7.50 -27.16
C PRO A 473 -3.61 -7.86 -27.51
N ILE A 474 -3.38 -9.15 -27.73
CA ILE A 474 -2.05 -9.70 -28.10
C ILE A 474 -1.97 -9.88 -29.62
N ASN A 475 -3.10 -10.26 -30.24
CA ASN A 475 -3.22 -10.51 -31.67
C ASN A 475 -4.66 -10.25 -32.14
N LYS A 476 -4.90 -10.39 -33.44
CA LYS A 476 -6.23 -10.17 -34.05
C LYS A 476 -7.30 -11.12 -33.52
N ASN A 477 -6.98 -12.40 -33.31
CA ASN A 477 -7.92 -13.39 -32.80
C ASN A 477 -8.40 -13.02 -31.38
N HIS A 478 -7.50 -12.51 -30.54
CA HIS A 478 -7.84 -12.06 -29.19
C HIS A 478 -8.78 -10.85 -29.22
N ILE A 479 -8.63 -9.94 -30.19
CA ILE A 479 -9.60 -8.85 -30.42
C ILE A 479 -10.97 -9.45 -30.74
N GLU A 480 -11.04 -10.37 -31.71
CA GLU A 480 -12.30 -10.99 -32.14
C GLU A 480 -13.03 -11.69 -31.01
N GLU A 481 -12.31 -12.52 -30.27
CA GLU A 481 -12.85 -13.27 -29.14
C GLU A 481 -13.38 -12.32 -28.06
N THR A 482 -12.61 -11.28 -27.72
CA THR A 482 -13.01 -10.33 -26.68
C THR A 482 -14.29 -9.57 -27.09
N PHE A 483 -14.33 -9.02 -28.31
CA PHE A 483 -15.50 -8.31 -28.82
C PHE A 483 -16.71 -9.25 -28.98
N LYS A 484 -16.52 -10.49 -29.44
CA LYS A 484 -17.57 -11.50 -29.52
C LYS A 484 -18.20 -11.77 -28.15
N ASN A 485 -17.39 -11.95 -27.12
CA ASN A 485 -17.86 -12.19 -25.75
C ASN A 485 -18.67 -11.01 -25.21
N MET A 486 -18.31 -9.78 -25.58
CA MET A 486 -19.08 -8.59 -25.21
C MET A 486 -20.43 -8.49 -25.91
N PHE A 487 -20.49 -8.81 -27.21
CA PHE A 487 -21.73 -8.74 -28.00
C PHE A 487 -22.80 -9.73 -27.56
N ASN A 488 -22.46 -10.73 -26.74
CA ASN A 488 -23.43 -11.63 -26.12
C ASN A 488 -24.30 -10.94 -25.06
N ARG A 489 -23.92 -9.74 -24.59
CA ARG A 489 -24.73 -8.94 -23.65
C ARG A 489 -25.80 -8.14 -24.41
N LYS A 490 -26.94 -7.86 -23.76
CA LYS A 490 -27.97 -6.97 -24.34
C LYS A 490 -27.41 -5.55 -24.45
N MET A 491 -27.35 -5.05 -25.68
CA MET A 491 -26.79 -3.73 -26.00
C MET A 491 -27.74 -2.94 -26.91
N ASN A 492 -27.78 -1.62 -26.74
CA ASN A 492 -28.50 -0.77 -27.68
C ASN A 492 -27.76 -0.71 -29.04
N SER A 493 -28.47 -0.32 -30.10
CA SER A 493 -27.93 -0.33 -31.46
C SER A 493 -26.78 0.68 -31.68
N SER A 494 -26.77 1.81 -30.97
CA SER A 494 -25.69 2.81 -31.06
C SER A 494 -24.38 2.27 -30.49
N VAL A 495 -24.41 1.76 -29.27
CA VAL A 495 -23.23 1.24 -28.59
C VAL A 495 -22.72 -0.01 -29.32
N LYS A 496 -23.61 -0.84 -29.87
CA LYS A 496 -23.19 -1.96 -30.74
C LYS A 496 -22.41 -1.46 -31.95
N TYR A 497 -22.87 -0.37 -32.58
CA TYR A 497 -22.21 0.23 -33.73
C TYR A 497 -20.84 0.80 -33.39
N GLU A 498 -20.74 1.54 -32.27
CA GLU A 498 -19.48 2.08 -31.73
C GLU A 498 -18.46 0.97 -31.46
N LYS A 499 -18.88 -0.14 -30.83
CA LYS A 499 -18.00 -1.28 -30.56
C LYS A 499 -17.55 -2.01 -31.83
N LEU A 500 -18.40 -2.16 -32.85
CA LEU A 500 -17.98 -2.74 -34.14
C LEU A 500 -16.95 -1.87 -34.87
N PHE A 501 -17.09 -0.54 -34.78
CA PHE A 501 -16.10 0.39 -35.32
C PHE A 501 -14.76 0.24 -34.60
N LEU A 502 -14.79 0.22 -33.26
CA LEU A 502 -13.62 -0.01 -32.40
C LEU A 502 -12.91 -1.34 -32.72
N GLU A 503 -13.66 -2.44 -32.85
CA GLU A 503 -13.14 -3.75 -33.22
C GLU A 503 -12.38 -3.70 -34.55
N SER A 504 -13.01 -3.14 -35.57
CA SER A 504 -12.47 -3.06 -36.93
C SER A 504 -11.24 -2.17 -37.00
N LEU A 505 -11.25 -1.02 -36.31
CA LEU A 505 -10.09 -0.15 -36.22
C LEU A 505 -8.94 -0.85 -35.48
N SER A 506 -9.22 -1.53 -34.37
CA SER A 506 -8.23 -2.26 -33.59
C SER A 506 -7.54 -3.35 -34.41
N LYS A 507 -8.28 -4.12 -35.21
CA LYS A 507 -7.71 -5.12 -36.14
C LYS A 507 -6.81 -4.51 -37.20
N LYS A 508 -7.11 -3.31 -37.68
CA LYS A 508 -6.28 -2.57 -38.64
C LYS A 508 -4.99 -2.05 -37.99
N LEU A 509 -5.05 -1.65 -36.73
CA LEU A 509 -3.95 -1.01 -36.01
C LEU A 509 -3.02 -1.97 -35.26
N ILE A 510 -3.44 -3.20 -34.96
CA ILE A 510 -2.65 -4.12 -34.15
C ILE A 510 -1.43 -4.64 -34.92
N TYR A 511 -0.24 -4.48 -34.33
CA TYR A 511 1.02 -5.00 -34.83
C TYR A 511 1.64 -5.97 -33.80
N PRO A 512 2.39 -7.01 -34.24
CA PRO A 512 2.96 -8.00 -33.34
C PRO A 512 3.85 -7.44 -32.21
N SER A 513 4.44 -6.27 -32.41
CA SER A 513 5.35 -5.63 -31.43
C SER A 513 4.74 -4.43 -30.69
N SER A 514 3.49 -4.06 -30.98
CA SER A 514 2.85 -2.90 -30.39
C SER A 514 2.07 -3.25 -29.12
N THR A 515 2.20 -2.43 -28.09
CA THR A 515 1.28 -2.48 -26.94
C THR A 515 0.06 -1.63 -27.28
N MET A 516 -1.12 -2.21 -27.16
CA MET A 516 -2.38 -1.52 -27.41
C MET A 516 -3.28 -1.63 -26.18
N LEU A 517 -3.88 -0.51 -25.77
CA LEU A 517 -5.00 -0.49 -24.83
C LEU A 517 -6.23 0.03 -25.57
N ILE A 518 -7.34 -0.67 -25.46
CA ILE A 518 -8.61 -0.31 -26.12
C ILE A 518 -9.61 0.00 -25.02
N SER A 519 -10.11 1.23 -24.97
CA SER A 519 -11.25 1.58 -24.14
C SER A 519 -12.54 1.45 -24.93
N LEU A 520 -13.47 0.70 -24.35
CA LEU A 520 -14.78 0.39 -24.92
C LEU A 520 -15.91 1.23 -24.34
N SER A 521 -15.55 2.14 -23.43
CA SER A 521 -16.47 2.98 -22.68
C SER A 521 -16.30 4.43 -23.11
N SER A 522 -17.39 5.19 -23.01
CA SER A 522 -17.33 6.62 -23.27
C SER A 522 -16.43 7.33 -22.26
N ILE A 523 -15.64 8.27 -22.76
CA ILE A 523 -14.73 9.10 -21.96
C ILE A 523 -15.24 10.53 -21.96
N LYS A 524 -15.45 11.09 -20.78
CA LYS A 524 -15.99 12.45 -20.62
C LYS A 524 -14.93 13.41 -20.13
N GLY A 525 -14.81 14.54 -20.82
CA GLY A 525 -13.93 15.66 -20.48
C GLY A 525 -14.71 16.79 -19.81
N TYR A 526 -14.25 17.20 -18.64
CA TYR A 526 -14.82 18.24 -17.79
C TYR A 526 -13.84 19.39 -17.63
N THR A 527 -14.31 20.63 -17.42
CA THR A 527 -13.38 21.72 -17.06
C THR A 527 -12.87 21.54 -15.63
N LYS A 528 -11.61 21.90 -15.40
CA LYS A 528 -11.01 21.88 -14.04
C LYS A 528 -11.62 22.90 -13.08
N THR A 529 -12.26 23.96 -13.58
CA THR A 529 -12.74 25.08 -12.75
C THR A 529 -14.19 24.93 -12.30
N LYS A 530 -15.08 24.46 -13.17
CA LYS A 530 -16.53 24.39 -12.92
C LYS A 530 -17.09 22.99 -12.89
N ASP A 531 -16.27 21.99 -13.21
CA ASP A 531 -16.70 20.60 -13.36
C ASP A 531 -17.87 20.42 -14.35
N ASP A 532 -17.90 21.25 -15.41
CA ASP A 532 -18.92 21.17 -16.44
C ASP A 532 -18.45 20.26 -17.59
N LEU A 533 -19.34 19.35 -18.00
CA LEU A 533 -19.11 18.44 -19.11
C LEU A 533 -18.98 19.24 -20.41
N LYS A 534 -17.87 19.05 -21.14
CA LYS A 534 -17.61 19.74 -22.42
C LYS A 534 -17.54 18.82 -23.60
N VAL A 535 -16.99 17.63 -23.41
CA VAL A 535 -16.79 16.66 -24.48
C VAL A 535 -17.07 15.26 -23.96
N GLU A 536 -17.59 14.43 -24.86
CA GLU A 536 -17.78 12.99 -24.68
C GLU A 536 -17.16 12.31 -25.90
N ILE A 537 -16.36 11.28 -25.69
CA ILE A 537 -15.65 10.55 -26.75
C ILE A 537 -16.14 9.10 -26.69
N ASP A 538 -16.57 8.57 -27.83
CA ASP A 538 -17.23 7.25 -27.90
C ASP A 538 -16.25 6.10 -27.59
N GLY A 539 -14.98 6.25 -27.98
CA GLY A 539 -13.94 5.28 -27.70
C GLY A 539 -12.52 5.82 -27.87
N LEU A 540 -11.56 5.09 -27.32
CA LEU A 540 -10.13 5.44 -27.36
C LEU A 540 -9.28 4.19 -27.57
N ILE A 541 -8.34 4.26 -28.51
CA ILE A 541 -7.24 3.30 -28.61
C ILE A 541 -5.95 4.02 -28.28
N PHE A 542 -5.22 3.49 -27.30
CA PHE A 542 -3.85 3.85 -26.99
C PHE A 542 -2.91 2.83 -27.64
N GLN A 543 -1.84 3.29 -28.27
CA GLN A 543 -0.80 2.43 -28.80
C GLN A 543 0.58 3.03 -28.56
N TYR A 544 1.49 2.24 -28.01
CA TYR A 544 2.91 2.60 -27.92
C TYR A 544 3.69 1.81 -28.97
N LYS A 545 4.28 2.53 -29.94
CA LYS A 545 5.12 1.96 -31.00
C LYS A 545 6.18 2.97 -31.43
N GLU A 546 7.33 2.49 -31.88
CA GLU A 546 8.42 3.34 -32.41
C GLU A 546 8.83 4.49 -31.45
N ASN A 547 8.79 4.23 -30.14
CA ASN A 547 9.04 5.22 -29.09
C ASN A 547 8.11 6.46 -29.13
N LYS A 548 6.93 6.32 -29.72
CA LYS A 548 5.89 7.35 -29.78
C LYS A 548 4.60 6.85 -29.17
N LEU A 549 3.87 7.79 -28.59
CA LEU A 549 2.54 7.57 -28.08
C LEU A 549 1.52 7.91 -29.18
N HIS A 550 0.71 6.92 -29.56
CA HIS A 550 -0.38 7.11 -30.50
C HIS A 550 -1.72 6.98 -29.78
N LEU A 551 -2.57 7.98 -29.95
CA LEU A 551 -3.93 8.00 -29.42
C LEU A 551 -4.90 8.09 -30.60
N TYR A 552 -5.87 7.19 -30.64
CA TYR A 552 -6.92 7.16 -31.66
C TYR A 552 -8.26 7.38 -30.98
N PHE A 553 -8.79 8.59 -31.13
CA PHE A 553 -10.08 8.98 -30.58
C PHE A 553 -11.17 8.72 -31.61
N ILE A 554 -12.25 8.10 -31.20
CA ILE A 554 -13.26 7.56 -32.11
C ILE A 554 -14.56 8.32 -31.94
N GLU A 555 -15.20 8.60 -33.08
CA GLU A 555 -16.58 9.04 -33.17
C GLU A 555 -17.31 8.16 -34.19
N ALA A 556 -18.35 7.46 -33.75
CA ALA A 556 -19.14 6.60 -34.61
C ALA A 556 -20.59 7.10 -34.70
N LYS A 557 -21.17 7.13 -35.91
CA LYS A 557 -22.55 7.58 -36.14
C LYS A 557 -23.34 6.50 -36.87
N ASN A 558 -24.37 5.98 -36.21
CA ASN A 558 -25.25 4.93 -36.76
C ASN A 558 -26.29 5.44 -37.79
N GLN A 559 -26.11 6.66 -38.32
CA GLN A 559 -27.06 7.26 -39.27
C GLN A 559 -26.75 6.90 -40.72
N SER A 560 -27.78 6.93 -41.57
CA SER A 560 -27.67 6.44 -42.95
C SER A 560 -26.92 7.40 -43.89
N LYS A 561 -27.12 8.72 -43.74
CA LYS A 561 -26.54 9.79 -44.56
C LYS A 561 -25.58 10.67 -43.76
N HIS A 562 -24.53 11.19 -44.40
CA HIS A 562 -23.54 12.13 -43.85
C HIS A 562 -22.81 11.73 -42.55
N ALA A 563 -22.95 10.47 -42.11
CA ALA A 563 -22.32 9.95 -40.89
C ALA A 563 -20.82 10.25 -40.76
N ASP A 564 -20.05 10.12 -41.84
CA ASP A 564 -18.61 10.40 -41.82
C ASP A 564 -18.31 11.89 -41.59
N ASN A 565 -19.01 12.77 -42.30
CA ASN A 565 -18.81 14.22 -42.19
C ASN A 565 -19.26 14.73 -40.82
N ASP A 566 -20.35 14.18 -40.29
CA ASP A 566 -20.86 14.56 -38.98
C ASP A 566 -19.94 14.04 -37.86
N ALA A 567 -19.36 12.84 -38.01
CA ALA A 567 -18.35 12.33 -37.09
C ALA A 567 -17.07 13.17 -37.11
N GLU A 568 -16.61 13.58 -38.29
CA GLU A 568 -15.44 14.46 -38.44
C GLU A 568 -15.66 15.82 -37.78
N LYS A 569 -16.77 16.49 -38.10
CA LYS A 569 -17.16 17.77 -37.47
C LYS A 569 -17.26 17.64 -35.96
N ALA A 570 -17.88 16.56 -35.46
CA ALA A 570 -17.99 16.32 -34.03
C ALA A 570 -16.62 16.15 -33.36
N LEU A 571 -15.69 15.42 -33.96
CA LEU A 571 -14.33 15.31 -33.45
C LEU A 571 -13.60 16.66 -33.48
N GLU A 572 -13.67 17.40 -34.60
CA GLU A 572 -13.06 18.73 -34.72
C GLU A 572 -13.58 19.69 -33.65
N GLU A 573 -14.90 19.77 -33.45
CA GLU A 573 -15.51 20.58 -32.40
C GLU A 573 -15.03 20.18 -31.01
N LYS A 574 -14.95 18.87 -30.72
CA LYS A 574 -14.45 18.36 -29.42
C LYS A 574 -12.98 18.74 -29.22
N PHE A 575 -12.12 18.55 -30.21
CA PHE A 575 -10.69 18.86 -30.09
C PHE A 575 -10.37 20.36 -30.06
N ASN A 576 -11.17 21.18 -30.75
CA ASN A 576 -11.06 22.63 -30.67
C ASN A 576 -11.41 23.12 -29.27
N LYS A 577 -12.40 22.49 -28.60
CA LYS A 577 -12.72 22.77 -27.20
C LYS A 577 -11.59 22.35 -26.25
N LEU A 578 -11.00 21.17 -26.45
CA LEU A 578 -10.03 20.58 -25.52
C LEU A 578 -8.68 21.31 -25.42
N ASN A 579 -8.31 22.15 -26.40
CA ASN A 579 -7.03 22.86 -26.45
C ASN A 579 -5.83 21.94 -26.16
N LEU A 580 -5.64 20.92 -26.99
CA LEU A 580 -4.55 19.95 -26.81
C LEU A 580 -3.18 20.62 -26.89
N LYS A 581 -2.24 20.17 -26.04
CA LYS A 581 -0.86 20.67 -26.03
C LYS A 581 -0.02 20.26 -27.25
N TYR A 582 -0.40 19.19 -27.95
CA TYR A 582 0.39 18.55 -29.01
C TYR A 582 -0.34 18.62 -30.36
N SER A 583 0.40 18.93 -31.43
CA SER A 583 -0.14 19.57 -32.64
C SER A 583 -0.37 18.65 -33.85
N PHE A 584 0.06 17.39 -33.87
CA PHE A 584 -0.21 16.52 -35.02
C PHE A 584 -1.56 15.81 -34.89
N LYS A 585 -2.53 16.23 -35.69
CA LYS A 585 -3.88 15.64 -35.79
C LYS A 585 -4.11 15.18 -37.22
N GLU A 586 -4.44 13.90 -37.41
CA GLU A 586 -4.87 13.39 -38.70
C GLU A 586 -6.24 12.71 -38.56
N TYR A 587 -7.25 13.22 -39.28
CA TYR A 587 -8.58 12.62 -39.32
C TYR A 587 -8.63 11.60 -40.43
N LYS A 588 -8.90 10.34 -40.07
CA LYS A 588 -8.92 9.22 -41.01
C LYS A 588 -10.27 8.54 -41.01
N LYS A 589 -10.65 8.07 -42.20
CA LYS A 589 -11.78 7.18 -42.40
C LYS A 589 -11.32 5.73 -42.28
N LEU A 590 -12.16 4.88 -41.70
CA LEU A 590 -11.98 3.44 -41.76
C LEU A 590 -12.79 2.90 -42.95
N ASP A 591 -12.11 2.17 -43.83
CA ASP A 591 -12.75 1.55 -44.99
C ASP A 591 -13.89 0.63 -44.52
N ASN A 592 -15.05 0.73 -45.17
CA ASN A 592 -16.26 -0.06 -44.89
C ASN A 592 -17.03 0.27 -43.59
N PHE A 593 -16.66 1.30 -42.85
CA PHE A 593 -17.42 1.78 -41.68
C PHE A 593 -17.83 3.25 -41.80
N LYS A 594 -18.96 3.63 -41.19
CA LYS A 594 -19.46 5.00 -41.12
C LYS A 594 -19.01 5.62 -39.81
N GLY A 595 -17.94 6.38 -39.85
CA GLY A 595 -17.31 6.91 -38.65
C GLY A 595 -15.89 7.40 -38.93
N LYS A 596 -15.38 8.20 -38.01
CA LYS A 596 -14.07 8.82 -38.12
C LYS A 596 -13.28 8.57 -36.86
N TYR A 597 -11.97 8.58 -37.00
CA TYR A 597 -11.09 8.66 -35.85
C TYR A 597 -10.08 9.80 -36.05
N CYS A 598 -9.73 10.44 -34.94
CA CYS A 598 -8.64 11.40 -34.87
C CYS A 598 -7.40 10.67 -34.36
N HIS A 599 -6.32 10.70 -35.15
CA HIS A 599 -5.02 10.17 -34.76
C HIS A 599 -4.14 11.29 -34.22
N LEU A 600 -3.80 11.19 -32.95
CA LEU A 600 -2.85 12.05 -32.25
C LEU A 600 -1.53 11.29 -32.03
N ILE A 601 -0.41 11.94 -32.34
CA ILE A 601 0.94 11.41 -32.12
C ILE A 601 1.68 12.34 -31.16
N ILE A 602 2.25 11.76 -30.12
CA ILE A 602 3.01 12.45 -29.07
C ILE A 602 4.42 11.87 -29.01
#